data_AF-A0A9D5A6J5-F1
#
_entry.id   AF-A0A9D5A6J5-F1
#
_cell.length_a   1.000
_cell.length_b   1.000
_cell.length_c   1.000
_cell.angle_alpha   90.00
_cell.angle_beta   90.00
_cell.angle_gamma   90.00
#
_symmetry.space_group_name_H-M   'P 1'
#
loop_
_entity.id
_entity.type
_entity.pdbx_description
1 polymer ?
#
loop_
_entity_poly.entity_id
_entity_poly.type
_entity_poly.pdbx_seq_one_letter_code
_entity_poly.pdbx_strand_id
1 'polypeptide(L)'
;MNTPNLKSFTITGCFNSINSICPLFVHDLKFLEEVSLELWFPKISEEIATTFLSWLKMFTNVYSMTLASPTLMVFTSMPNYPDIEDVRFKNMESVLVKIDPFASLFPKEVLAYLFKNSRCNEIVTTFTGYA
;
A
#
# COMPACT_ATOMS: atom_id res chain seq x y z
N MET A 1 -1.60 20.97 -8.65
CA MET A 1 -2.90 21.39 -8.09
C MET A 1 -3.04 20.67 -6.76
N ASN A 2 -3.23 21.36 -5.63
CA ASN A 2 -3.50 20.69 -4.36
C ASN A 2 -5.02 20.65 -4.16
N THR A 3 -5.57 19.46 -3.89
CA THR A 3 -6.98 19.25 -3.54
C THR A 3 -7.11 18.90 -2.06
N PRO A 4 -6.95 19.88 -1.14
CA PRO A 4 -6.88 19.63 0.31
C PRO A 4 -8.18 19.08 0.91
N ASN A 5 -9.28 19.08 0.17
CA ASN A 5 -10.56 18.50 0.61
C ASN A 5 -10.70 17.00 0.28
N LEU A 6 -9.77 16.42 -0.47
CA LEU A 6 -9.79 15.01 -0.82
C LEU A 6 -9.32 14.21 0.40
N LYS A 7 -10.23 13.70 1.23
CA LYS A 7 -9.85 12.91 2.42
C LYS A 7 -9.62 11.44 2.11
N SER A 8 -10.25 10.93 1.07
CA SER A 8 -10.17 9.53 0.66
C SER A 8 -9.57 9.39 -0.74
N PHE A 9 -8.79 8.34 -0.94
CA PHE A 9 -8.15 8.05 -2.21
C PHE A 9 -8.16 6.56 -2.50
N THR A 10 -8.54 6.19 -3.72
CA THR A 10 -8.61 4.79 -4.14
C THR A 10 -7.95 4.63 -5.50
N ILE A 11 -7.05 3.66 -5.60
CA ILE A 11 -6.51 3.19 -6.87
C ILE A 11 -6.73 1.67 -6.95
N THR A 12 -7.35 1.26 -8.06
CA THR A 12 -7.52 -0.15 -8.39
C THR A 12 -7.08 -0.37 -9.83
N GLY A 13 -6.30 -1.42 -10.09
CA GLY A 13 -5.95 -1.78 -11.46
C GLY A 13 -4.74 -2.69 -11.63
N CYS A 14 -4.54 -3.09 -12.89
CA CYS A 14 -3.37 -3.81 -13.36
C CYS A 14 -2.38 -2.84 -14.01
N PHE A 15 -1.13 -2.83 -13.54
CA PHE A 15 -0.10 -1.90 -14.00
C PHE A 15 1.15 -2.66 -14.42
N ASN A 16 1.62 -2.36 -15.63
CA ASN A 16 2.87 -2.92 -16.15
C ASN A 16 4.12 -2.19 -15.64
N SER A 17 3.94 -0.95 -15.15
CA SER A 17 5.00 -0.11 -14.60
C SER A 17 4.41 0.87 -13.60
N ILE A 18 5.20 1.23 -12.60
CA ILE A 18 4.88 2.27 -11.62
C ILE A 18 4.74 3.65 -12.28
N ASN A 19 5.41 3.88 -13.42
CA ASN A 19 5.34 5.12 -14.20
C ASN A 19 3.93 5.40 -14.74
N SER A 20 3.09 4.37 -14.91
CA SER A 20 1.69 4.52 -15.30
C SER A 20 0.82 5.13 -14.20
N ILE A 21 1.30 5.14 -12.94
CA ILE A 21 0.55 5.62 -11.77
C ILE A 21 1.26 6.85 -11.14
N CYS A 22 2.54 7.05 -11.44
CA CYS A 22 3.40 8.14 -10.95
C CYS A 22 2.85 9.57 -11.10
N PRO A 23 2.09 9.93 -12.17
CA PRO A 23 1.50 11.27 -12.29
C PRO A 23 0.51 11.61 -11.16
N LEU A 24 -0.06 10.62 -10.47
CA LEU A 24 -1.00 10.84 -9.37
C LEU A 24 -0.31 11.29 -8.06
N PHE A 25 0.99 11.04 -7.93
CA PHE A 25 1.75 11.19 -6.69
C PHE A 25 2.76 12.34 -6.71
N VAL A 26 2.70 13.21 -7.72
CA VAL A 26 3.55 14.42 -7.84
C VAL A 26 3.10 15.53 -6.86
N HIS A 27 2.06 15.28 -6.07
CA HIS A 27 1.43 16.26 -5.19
C HIS A 27 1.49 15.82 -3.72
N ASP A 28 1.48 16.79 -2.81
CA ASP A 28 1.50 16.50 -1.37
C ASP A 28 0.20 15.79 -0.97
N LEU A 29 0.30 14.54 -0.51
CA LEU A 29 -0.85 13.70 -0.12
C LEU A 29 -1.05 13.60 1.40
N LYS A 30 -0.42 14.49 2.17
CA LYS A 30 -0.53 14.52 3.64
C LYS A 30 -1.94 14.79 4.16
N PHE A 31 -2.86 15.27 3.32
CA PHE A 31 -4.25 15.51 3.70
C PHE A 31 -5.12 14.25 3.65
N LEU A 32 -4.62 13.16 3.05
CA LEU A 32 -5.37 11.90 2.96
C LEU A 32 -5.52 11.25 4.34
N GLU A 33 -6.74 10.86 4.64
CA GLU A 33 -7.17 10.19 5.88
C GLU A 33 -7.47 8.70 5.60
N GLU A 34 -7.97 8.39 4.40
CA GLU A 34 -8.36 7.04 3.98
C GLU A 34 -7.71 6.68 2.63
N VAL A 35 -7.03 5.53 2.55
CA VAL A 35 -6.32 5.11 1.33
C VAL A 35 -6.65 3.66 0.99
N SER A 36 -7.09 3.40 -0.25
CA SER A 36 -7.27 2.04 -0.78
C SER A 36 -6.36 1.82 -1.98
N LEU A 37 -5.48 0.82 -1.90
CA LEU A 37 -4.54 0.43 -2.96
C LEU A 37 -4.77 -1.03 -3.33
N GLU A 38 -5.41 -1.25 -4.46
CA GLU A 38 -5.74 -2.56 -5.02
C GLU A 38 -5.04 -2.71 -6.37
N LEU A 39 -3.71 -2.76 -6.30
CA LEU A 39 -2.81 -2.78 -7.43
C LEU A 39 -2.31 -4.20 -7.70
N TRP A 40 -2.30 -4.57 -8.98
CA TRP A 40 -1.67 -5.79 -9.47
C TRP A 40 -0.57 -5.46 -10.47
N PHE A 41 0.61 -6.04 -10.30
CA PHE A 41 1.75 -5.87 -11.19
C PHE A 41 2.12 -7.24 -11.79
N PRO A 42 1.92 -7.47 -13.12
CA PRO A 42 2.28 -8.73 -13.75
C PRO A 42 3.78 -9.05 -13.68
N LYS A 43 4.61 -8.01 -13.58
CA LYS A 43 6.05 -8.11 -13.37
C LYS A 43 6.44 -7.19 -12.23
N ILE A 44 6.90 -7.79 -11.14
CA ILE A 44 7.40 -7.06 -9.97
C ILE A 44 8.90 -6.84 -10.15
N SER A 45 9.39 -5.64 -9.84
CA SER A 45 10.80 -5.29 -9.87
C SER A 45 11.18 -4.41 -8.67
N GLU A 46 12.46 -4.36 -8.33
CA GLU A 46 12.98 -3.49 -7.28
C GLU A 46 12.61 -2.00 -7.50
N GLU A 47 12.61 -1.52 -8.74
CA GLU A 47 12.19 -0.16 -9.09
C GLU A 47 10.72 0.12 -8.71
N ILE A 48 9.83 -0.84 -8.99
CA ILE A 48 8.41 -0.75 -8.62
C ILE A 48 8.30 -0.70 -7.09
N ALA A 49 9.05 -1.55 -6.39
CA ALA A 49 9.01 -1.63 -4.94
C ALA A 49 9.53 -0.38 -4.23
N THR A 50 10.67 0.15 -4.68
CA THR A 50 11.28 1.37 -4.13
C THR A 50 10.41 2.60 -4.39
N THR A 51 9.81 2.69 -5.57
CA THR A 51 8.89 3.79 -5.90
C THR A 51 7.59 3.69 -5.10
N PHE A 52 7.03 2.48 -4.98
CA PHE A 52 5.82 2.25 -4.18
C PHE A 52 6.06 2.58 -2.69
N LEU A 53 7.21 2.19 -2.14
CA LEU A 53 7.62 2.55 -0.79
C LEU A 53 7.71 4.08 -0.61
N SER A 54 8.25 4.78 -1.59
CA SER A 54 8.34 6.24 -1.57
C SER A 54 6.96 6.91 -1.53
N TRP A 55 5.97 6.34 -2.21
CA TRP A 55 4.58 6.82 -2.12
C TRP A 55 3.97 6.57 -0.76
N LEU A 56 4.18 5.38 -0.17
CA LEU A 56 3.66 5.09 1.16
C LEU A 56 4.17 6.09 2.20
N LYS A 57 5.40 6.59 2.07
CA LYS A 57 5.97 7.63 2.96
C LYS A 57 5.26 8.99 2.86
N MET A 58 4.53 9.26 1.78
CA MET A 58 3.79 10.51 1.61
C MET A 58 2.47 10.51 2.39
N PHE A 59 1.96 9.34 2.77
CA PHE A 59 0.69 9.14 3.48
C PHE A 59 0.83 9.34 5.00
N THR A 60 1.18 10.55 5.43
CA THR A 60 1.50 10.78 6.86
C THR A 60 0.28 10.91 7.77
N ASN A 61 -0.90 11.21 7.23
CA ASN A 61 -2.13 11.47 8.01
C ASN A 61 -3.20 10.39 7.83
N VAL A 62 -2.86 9.24 7.25
CA VAL A 62 -3.81 8.18 6.99
C VAL A 62 -4.16 7.45 8.30
N TYR A 63 -5.46 7.31 8.55
CA TYR A 63 -6.05 6.60 9.68
C TYR A 63 -6.53 5.20 9.30
N SER A 64 -6.96 5.01 8.05
CA SER A 64 -7.41 3.72 7.54
C SER A 64 -6.79 3.40 6.18
N MET A 65 -6.28 2.18 6.03
CA MET A 65 -5.71 1.70 4.78
C MET A 65 -6.30 0.37 4.34
N THR A 66 -6.74 0.29 3.08
CA THR A 66 -7.10 -0.96 2.41
C THR A 66 -6.00 -1.34 1.43
N LEU A 67 -5.51 -2.58 1.50
CA LEU A 67 -4.50 -3.13 0.58
C LEU A 67 -4.99 -4.45 -0.01
N ALA A 68 -4.70 -4.71 -1.27
CA ALA A 68 -4.84 -6.05 -1.83
C ALA A 68 -3.57 -6.88 -1.63
N SER A 69 -3.68 -8.20 -1.47
CA SER A 69 -2.51 -9.07 -1.35
C SER A 69 -1.54 -8.96 -2.54
N PRO A 70 -1.98 -8.80 -3.80
CA PRO A 70 -1.04 -8.61 -4.91
C PRO A 70 -0.28 -7.27 -4.83
N THR A 71 -0.85 -6.26 -4.16
CA THR A 71 -0.18 -4.98 -3.91
C THR A 71 0.98 -5.17 -2.94
N LEU A 72 0.79 -5.98 -1.90
CA LEU A 72 1.83 -6.28 -0.90
C LEU A 72 2.96 -7.13 -1.47
N MET A 73 2.69 -7.97 -2.49
CA MET A 73 3.72 -8.76 -3.16
C MET A 73 4.82 -7.91 -3.79
N VAL A 74 4.54 -6.64 -4.12
CA VAL A 74 5.55 -5.72 -4.66
C VAL A 74 6.79 -5.66 -3.77
N PHE A 75 6.63 -5.77 -2.45
CA PHE A 75 7.74 -5.67 -1.52
C PHE A 75 8.69 -6.87 -1.55
N THR A 76 8.28 -8.02 -2.07
CA THR A 76 9.13 -9.23 -2.11
C THR A 76 10.31 -9.10 -3.06
N SER A 77 10.34 -8.10 -3.94
CA SER A 77 11.48 -7.80 -4.82
C SER A 77 12.45 -6.79 -4.23
N MET A 78 12.27 -6.33 -2.99
CA MET A 78 13.24 -5.46 -2.34
C MET A 78 14.45 -6.27 -1.86
N PRO A 79 15.69 -5.78 -2.05
CA PRO A 79 16.89 -6.53 -1.66
C PRO A 79 16.98 -6.74 -0.14
N ASN A 80 16.41 -5.82 0.64
CA ASN A 80 16.42 -5.90 2.10
C ASN A 80 15.14 -6.54 2.66
N TYR A 81 14.31 -7.20 1.85
CA TYR A 81 13.09 -7.85 2.34
C TYR A 81 13.41 -8.91 3.42
N PRO A 82 12.70 -8.95 4.56
CA PRO A 82 11.56 -8.10 4.96
C PRO A 82 11.93 -6.80 5.72
N ASP A 83 13.22 -6.56 5.99
CA ASP A 83 13.77 -5.34 6.62
C ASP A 83 13.80 -4.14 5.65
N ILE A 84 12.62 -3.73 5.21
CA ILE A 84 12.42 -2.60 4.30
C ILE A 84 12.73 -1.27 5.03
N GLU A 85 12.69 -0.10 4.40
CA GLU A 85 12.84 1.17 5.12
C GLU A 85 11.52 1.57 5.81
N ASP A 86 11.61 2.15 7.01
CA ASP A 86 10.45 2.47 7.87
C ASP A 86 9.45 3.41 7.19
N VAL A 87 8.18 2.99 7.15
CA VAL A 87 7.05 3.83 6.74
C VAL A 87 6.35 4.32 8.01
N ARG A 88 6.41 5.62 8.27
CA ARG A 88 5.89 6.20 9.53
C ARG A 88 4.39 6.51 9.44
N PHE A 89 3.56 5.48 9.54
CA PHE A 89 2.11 5.59 9.65
C PHE A 89 1.65 5.98 11.08
N LYS A 90 2.00 7.18 11.54
CA LYS A 90 1.78 7.61 12.95
C LYS A 90 0.32 7.62 13.39
N ASN A 91 -0.59 7.90 12.46
CA ASN A 91 -2.02 8.08 12.72
C ASN A 91 -2.86 6.87 12.31
N MET A 92 -2.24 5.81 11.78
CA MET A 92 -2.96 4.64 11.29
C MET A 92 -3.57 3.87 12.45
N GLU A 93 -4.86 3.62 12.36
CA GLU A 93 -5.67 2.93 13.38
C GLU A 93 -6.18 1.58 12.88
N SER A 94 -6.47 1.47 11.58
CA SER A 94 -7.03 0.25 10.98
C SER A 94 -6.39 -0.07 9.62
N VAL A 95 -6.18 -1.37 9.38
CA VAL A 95 -5.74 -1.88 8.10
C VAL A 95 -6.64 -3.02 7.66
N LEU A 96 -7.24 -2.91 6.48
CA LEU A 96 -7.96 -3.98 5.81
C LEU A 96 -7.09 -4.58 4.71
N VAL A 97 -6.90 -5.89 4.74
CA VAL A 97 -6.17 -6.60 3.70
C VAL A 97 -7.09 -7.55 2.95
N LYS A 98 -7.28 -7.28 1.66
CA LYS A 98 -8.04 -8.09 0.72
C LYS A 98 -7.13 -9.19 0.17
N ILE A 99 -7.35 -10.41 0.62
CA ILE A 99 -6.60 -11.59 0.19
C ILE A 99 -7.22 -12.12 -1.11
N ASP A 100 -6.43 -12.07 -2.18
CA ASP A 100 -6.71 -12.81 -3.41
C ASP A 100 -6.52 -14.32 -3.14
N PRO A 101 -7.56 -15.16 -3.29
CA PRO A 101 -7.48 -16.60 -3.05
C PRO A 101 -6.56 -17.34 -4.05
N PHE A 102 -6.23 -16.71 -5.17
CA PHE A 102 -5.35 -17.27 -6.20
C PHE A 102 -3.88 -16.86 -6.00
N ALA A 103 -3.59 -15.91 -5.11
CA ALA A 103 -2.22 -15.54 -4.77
C ALA A 103 -1.57 -16.67 -3.96
N SER A 104 -0.51 -17.26 -4.50
CA SER A 104 0.19 -18.40 -3.91
C SER A 104 0.91 -18.08 -2.59
N LEU A 105 1.23 -16.81 -2.34
CA LEU A 105 1.82 -16.34 -1.09
C LEU A 105 1.26 -14.99 -0.67
N PHE A 106 0.85 -14.91 0.59
CA PHE A 106 0.52 -13.65 1.27
C PHE A 106 1.70 -13.25 2.16
N PRO A 107 2.43 -12.16 1.86
CA PRO A 107 3.62 -11.78 2.59
C PRO A 107 3.25 -11.09 3.92
N LYS A 108 2.83 -11.88 4.92
CA LYS A 108 2.39 -11.39 6.24
C LYS A 108 3.45 -10.57 6.95
N GLU A 109 4.72 -10.89 6.73
CA GLU A 109 5.88 -10.24 7.33
C GLU A 109 5.96 -8.77 6.91
N VAL A 110 5.52 -8.43 5.69
CA VAL A 110 5.45 -7.04 5.20
C VAL A 110 4.51 -6.20 6.05
N LEU A 111 3.38 -6.76 6.46
CA LEU A 111 2.40 -6.01 7.26
C LEU A 111 2.96 -5.68 8.64
N ALA A 112 3.61 -6.65 9.28
CA ALA A 112 4.28 -6.43 10.55
C ALA A 112 5.33 -5.32 10.44
N TYR A 113 6.07 -5.27 9.32
CA TYR A 113 7.05 -4.24 9.06
C TYR A 113 6.43 -2.86 8.81
N LEU A 114 5.53 -2.74 7.82
CA LEU A 114 4.91 -1.47 7.41
C LEU A 114 4.20 -0.78 8.58
N PHE A 115 3.59 -1.56 9.48
CA PHE A 115 2.76 -1.04 10.56
C PHE A 115 3.43 -1.12 11.95
N LYS A 116 4.71 -1.51 12.02
CA LYS A 116 5.47 -1.66 13.28
C LYS A 116 5.42 -0.42 14.18
N ASN A 117 5.47 0.76 13.57
CA ASN A 117 5.52 2.05 14.26
C ASN A 117 4.18 2.82 14.20
N SER A 118 3.09 2.10 13.92
CA SER A 118 1.74 2.68 13.84
C SER A 118 0.94 2.48 15.14
N ARG A 119 -0.23 3.13 15.23
CA ARG A 119 -1.23 2.87 16.28
C ARG A 119 -2.23 1.79 15.85
N CYS A 120 -1.91 1.02 14.81
CA CYS A 120 -2.81 0.05 14.22
C CYS A 120 -3.02 -1.11 15.19
N ASN A 121 -4.20 -1.13 15.81
CA ASN A 121 -4.60 -2.19 16.73
C ASN A 121 -5.43 -3.28 16.02
N GLU A 122 -5.84 -3.01 14.78
CA GLU A 122 -6.73 -3.88 14.03
C GLU A 122 -6.23 -4.09 12.59
N ILE A 123 -5.75 -5.30 12.31
CA ILE A 123 -5.47 -5.78 10.96
C ILE A 123 -6.55 -6.81 10.62
N VAL A 124 -7.49 -6.44 9.76
CA VAL A 124 -8.55 -7.33 9.28
C VAL A 124 -8.12 -7.93 7.97
N THR A 125 -8.20 -9.25 7.85
CA THR A 125 -8.01 -9.95 6.58
C THR A 125 -9.35 -10.45 6.07
N THR A 126 -9.69 -10.14 4.82
CA THR A 126 -10.90 -10.64 4.16
C THR A 126 -10.53 -11.32 2.84
N PHE A 127 -11.27 -12.35 2.44
CA PHE A 127 -11.11 -12.98 1.13
C PHE A 127 -11.93 -12.22 0.10
N THR A 128 -11.35 -11.92 -1.06
CA THR A 128 -12.12 -11.39 -2.18
C THR A 128 -12.96 -12.52 -2.77
N GLY A 129 -14.25 -12.54 -2.47
CA GLY A 129 -15.23 -13.30 -3.24
C GLY A 129 -15.46 -12.60 -4.57
N TYR A 130 -14.99 -13.18 -5.67
CA TYR A 130 -15.45 -12.77 -6.99
C TYR A 130 -16.91 -13.25 -7.14
N ALA A 131 -17.83 -12.30 -7.30
CA ALA A 131 -19.22 -12.55 -7.72
C ALA A 131 -19.29 -12.64 -9.25
#